data_AF-A0A357R3J0-F1
#
_entry.id   AF-A0A357R3J0-F1
#
_cell.length_a   1.000
_cell.length_b   1.000
_cell.length_c   1.000
_cell.angle_alpha   90.00
_cell.angle_beta   90.00
_cell.angle_gamma   90.00
#
_symmetry.space_group_name_H-M   'P 1'
#
loop_
_entity.id
_entity.type
_entity.pdbx_description
1 polymer ?
#
loop_
_entity_poly.entity_id
_entity_poly.type
_entity_poly.pdbx_seq_one_letter_code
_entity_poly.pdbx_strand_id
1 'polypeptide(L)'
;MELLADEGVDLKGKQAVVVGRSNIVGKPVAMLLLQQHATVTICHSRTADLGAITRQADVLVVAVGRPNFITGDMIKPGAVVIDVGINRLDQGLVGDVDFESAKAVAGSITPVPGGVGPMTITMLLKNTLAAAQKC
;
A
#
# COMPACT_ATOMS: atom_id res chain seq x y z
N MET A 1 -3.00 1.38 -7.65
CA MET A 1 -3.21 2.57 -8.50
C MET A 1 -4.68 2.95 -8.55
N GLU A 2 -5.59 2.07 -8.98
CA GLU A 2 -7.04 2.38 -9.00
C GLU A 2 -7.57 2.86 -7.63
N LEU A 3 -7.22 2.17 -6.53
CA LEU A 3 -7.60 2.62 -5.18
C LEU A 3 -7.07 4.01 -4.82
N LEU A 4 -5.86 4.36 -5.25
CA LEU A 4 -5.29 5.68 -4.99
C LEU A 4 -5.99 6.78 -5.81
N ALA A 5 -6.46 6.43 -7.01
CA ALA A 5 -7.22 7.33 -7.86
C ALA A 5 -8.63 7.58 -7.30
N ASP A 6 -9.27 6.54 -6.75
CA ASP A 6 -10.59 6.63 -6.10
C ASP A 6 -10.56 7.51 -4.84
N GLU A 7 -9.46 7.43 -4.07
CA GLU A 7 -9.18 8.30 -2.92
C GLU A 7 -8.86 9.76 -3.31
N GLY A 8 -8.81 10.09 -4.61
CA GLY A 8 -8.57 11.45 -5.10
C GLY A 8 -7.17 11.99 -4.81
N VAL A 9 -6.19 11.11 -4.59
CA VAL A 9 -4.82 11.51 -4.23
C VAL A 9 -4.06 11.96 -5.48
N ASP A 10 -3.73 13.26 -5.56
CA ASP A 10 -2.74 13.73 -6.53
C ASP A 10 -1.33 13.30 -6.08
N LEU A 11 -0.77 12.34 -6.81
CA LEU A 11 0.55 11.75 -6.53
C LEU A 11 1.71 12.66 -6.95
N LYS A 12 1.46 13.70 -7.75
CA LYS A 12 2.52 14.55 -8.29
C LYS A 12 3.27 15.29 -7.19
N GLY A 13 4.57 15.02 -7.09
CA GLY A 13 5.45 15.63 -6.09
C GLY A 13 5.27 15.11 -4.65
N LYS A 14 4.37 14.14 -4.42
CA LYS A 14 4.18 13.52 -3.11
C LYS A 14 5.30 12.56 -2.77
N GLN A 15 5.56 12.40 -1.47
CA GLN A 15 6.46 11.37 -0.95
C GLN A 15 5.70 10.06 -0.78
N ALA A 16 6.00 9.08 -1.62
CA ALA A 16 5.47 7.73 -1.52
C ALA A 16 6.52 6.79 -0.92
N VAL A 17 6.16 6.09 0.15
CA VAL A 17 6.99 5.07 0.78
C VAL A 17 6.37 3.71 0.55
N VAL A 18 7.15 2.79 -0.03
CA VAL A 18 6.74 1.40 -0.24
C VAL A 18 7.53 0.52 0.71
N VAL A 19 6.86 -0.09 1.69
CA VAL A 19 7.47 -1.03 2.64
C VAL A 19 7.28 -2.45 2.13
N GLY A 20 8.36 -3.01 1.59
CA GLY A 20 8.34 -4.31 0.91
C GLY A 20 8.87 -4.18 -0.52
N ARG A 21 9.69 -5.14 -0.94
CA ARG A 21 10.37 -5.14 -2.26
C ARG A 21 10.18 -6.43 -3.04
N SER A 22 9.04 -7.08 -2.85
CA SER A 22 8.69 -8.30 -3.60
C SER A 22 8.59 -7.99 -5.10
N ASN A 23 8.83 -9.01 -5.92
CA ASN A 23 8.73 -8.86 -7.39
C ASN A 23 7.28 -8.72 -7.86
N ILE A 24 6.31 -9.17 -7.07
CA ILE A 24 4.89 -9.20 -7.44
C ILE A 24 4.09 -8.00 -6.94
N VAL A 25 4.58 -7.27 -5.92
CA VAL A 25 3.88 -6.11 -5.34
C VAL A 25 4.83 -4.93 -5.19
N GLY A 26 5.81 -5.03 -4.31
CA GLY A 26 6.60 -3.86 -3.87
C GLY A 26 7.33 -3.14 -4.99
N LYS A 27 8.11 -3.87 -5.81
CA LYS A 27 8.83 -3.27 -6.94
C LYS A 27 7.89 -2.74 -8.02
N PRO A 28 6.88 -3.50 -8.51
CA PRO A 28 5.93 -2.97 -9.48
C PRO A 28 5.20 -1.70 -9.01
N VAL A 29 4.69 -1.69 -7.77
CA VAL A 29 3.95 -0.53 -7.24
C VAL A 29 4.85 0.69 -7.12
N ALA A 30 6.10 0.53 -6.67
CA ALA A 30 7.07 1.62 -6.63
C ALA A 30 7.30 2.24 -8.03
N MET A 31 7.40 1.42 -9.08
CA MET A 31 7.56 1.91 -10.45
C MET A 31 6.30 2.62 -10.96
N LEU A 32 5.11 2.11 -10.64
CA LEU A 32 3.84 2.75 -11.02
C LEU A 32 3.64 4.10 -10.31
N LEU A 33 4.03 4.21 -9.04
CA LEU A 33 4.00 5.47 -8.29
C LEU A 33 4.97 6.50 -8.90
N LEU A 34 6.17 6.06 -9.25
CA LEU A 34 7.16 6.90 -9.93
C LEU A 34 6.66 7.37 -11.29
N GLN A 35 5.99 6.50 -12.05
CA GLN A 35 5.35 6.85 -13.32
C GLN A 35 4.26 7.92 -13.15
N GLN A 36 3.62 8.00 -11.99
CA GLN A 36 2.64 9.04 -11.61
C GLN A 36 3.29 10.25 -10.92
N HIS A 37 4.60 10.47 -11.11
CA HIS A 37 5.35 11.62 -10.62
C HIS A 37 5.49 11.73 -9.10
N ALA A 38 5.31 10.65 -8.35
CA ALA A 38 5.65 10.61 -6.93
C ALA A 38 7.18 10.49 -6.74
N THR A 39 7.69 11.05 -5.63
CA THR A 39 9.02 10.72 -5.12
C THR A 39 8.91 9.43 -4.34
N VAL A 40 9.66 8.38 -4.73
CA VAL A 40 9.45 7.03 -4.19
C VAL A 40 10.64 6.55 -3.36
N THR A 41 10.37 6.13 -2.13
CA THR A 41 11.34 5.43 -1.26
C THR A 41 10.91 3.98 -1.05
N ILE A 42 11.79 3.02 -1.35
CA ILE A 42 11.51 1.58 -1.17
C ILE A 42 12.23 1.09 0.08
N CYS A 43 11.46 0.66 1.07
CA CYS A 43 11.96 0.07 2.31
C CYS A 43 11.90 -1.47 2.28
N HIS A 44 12.73 -2.11 3.10
CA HIS A 44 12.79 -3.56 3.24
C HIS A 44 13.37 -3.98 4.61
N SER A 45 13.51 -5.28 4.85
CA SER A 45 13.98 -5.86 6.12
C SER A 45 15.39 -5.45 6.59
N ARG A 46 16.12 -4.65 5.82
CA ARG A 46 17.46 -4.13 6.16
C ARG A 46 17.51 -2.60 6.18
N THR A 47 16.35 -1.95 6.02
CA THR A 47 16.22 -0.51 6.15
C THR A 47 16.43 -0.15 7.62
N ALA A 48 17.40 0.72 7.89
CA ALA A 48 17.60 1.28 9.22
C ALA A 48 16.49 2.30 9.52
N ASP A 49 16.02 2.30 10.77
CA ASP A 49 14.95 3.19 11.26
C ASP A 49 13.76 3.32 10.29
N LEU A 50 13.07 2.21 10.10
CA LEU A 50 11.90 2.15 9.22
C LEU A 50 10.85 3.21 9.60
N GLY A 51 10.62 3.41 10.90
CA GLY A 51 9.63 4.35 11.41
C GLY A 51 9.91 5.80 11.02
N ALA A 52 11.18 6.23 11.05
CA ALA A 52 11.54 7.58 10.61
C ALA A 52 11.26 7.82 9.13
N ILE A 53 11.38 6.79 8.28
CA ILE A 53 11.11 6.89 6.85
C ILE A 53 9.60 6.86 6.58
N THR A 54 8.86 5.93 7.20
CA THR A 54 7.41 5.82 6.98
C THR A 54 6.65 7.06 7.48
N ARG A 55 7.14 7.74 8.53
CA ARG A 55 6.58 9.02 9.01
C ARG A 55 6.74 10.20 8.03
N GLN A 56 7.51 10.05 6.96
CA GLN A 56 7.65 11.07 5.92
C GLN A 56 6.66 10.86 4.77
N ALA A 57 5.99 9.71 4.70
CA ALA A 57 5.14 9.31 3.59
C ALA A 57 3.84 10.12 3.55
N ASP A 58 3.56 10.78 2.44
CA ASP A 58 2.20 11.22 2.10
C ASP A 58 1.33 10.02 1.67
N VAL A 59 1.95 9.06 0.98
CA VAL A 59 1.34 7.78 0.57
C VAL A 59 2.21 6.63 1.07
N LEU A 60 1.65 5.79 1.92
CA LEU A 60 2.33 4.63 2.50
C LEU A 60 1.74 3.34 1.94
N VAL A 61 2.52 2.58 1.19
CA VAL A 61 2.13 1.24 0.71
C VAL A 61 2.86 0.18 1.52
N VAL A 62 2.11 -0.74 2.14
CA VAL A 62 2.66 -1.77 3.02
C VAL A 62 2.40 -3.16 2.41
N ALA A 63 3.49 -3.89 2.16
CA ALA A 63 3.48 -5.21 1.52
C ALA A 63 4.62 -6.10 2.06
N VAL A 64 4.56 -6.36 3.37
CA VAL A 64 5.58 -7.12 4.12
C VAL A 64 5.17 -8.54 4.48
N GLY A 65 3.86 -8.85 4.49
CA GLY A 65 3.33 -10.16 4.88
C GLY A 65 3.59 -10.48 6.35
N ARG A 66 3.38 -9.49 7.22
CA ARG A 66 3.54 -9.60 8.67
C ARG A 66 2.37 -8.90 9.36
N PRO A 67 1.56 -9.61 10.14
CA PRO A 67 0.35 -9.05 10.74
C PRO A 67 0.67 -7.88 11.66
N ASN A 68 -0.07 -6.77 11.52
CA ASN A 68 0.00 -5.60 12.41
C ASN A 68 1.43 -5.03 12.58
N PHE A 69 2.26 -5.10 11.53
CA PHE A 69 3.66 -4.71 11.58
C PHE A 69 3.88 -3.19 11.57
N ILE A 70 3.08 -2.46 10.80
CA ILE A 70 3.10 -0.99 10.80
C ILE A 70 2.04 -0.49 11.78
N THR A 71 2.46 0.31 12.76
CA THR A 71 1.62 0.92 13.78
C THR A 71 1.35 2.39 13.49
N GLY A 72 0.35 2.98 14.13
CA GLY A 72 -0.06 4.38 13.93
C GLY A 72 1.05 5.40 14.16
N ASP A 73 2.00 5.16 15.08
CA ASP A 73 3.14 6.05 15.34
C ASP A 73 4.20 6.04 14.21
N MET A 74 4.12 5.07 13.31
CA MET A 74 4.95 4.98 12.11
C MET A 74 4.33 5.73 10.93
N ILE A 75 3.12 6.28 11.07
CA ILE A 75 2.35 6.89 9.99
C ILE A 75 2.37 8.41 10.14
N LYS A 76 2.55 9.12 9.02
CA LYS A 76 2.40 10.58 8.98
C LYS A 76 0.92 10.94 9.18
N PRO A 77 0.57 11.88 10.07
CA PRO A 77 -0.81 12.36 10.19
C PRO A 77 -1.38 12.82 8.84
N GLY A 78 -2.57 12.32 8.50
CA GLY A 78 -3.23 12.62 7.23
C GLY A 78 -2.72 11.85 6.00
N ALA A 79 -1.78 10.91 6.16
CA ALA A 79 -1.32 10.09 5.04
C ALA A 79 -2.39 9.13 4.51
N VAL A 80 -2.27 8.77 3.23
CA VAL A 80 -3.04 7.68 2.62
C VAL A 80 -2.28 6.38 2.80
N VAL A 81 -2.91 5.39 3.42
CA VAL A 81 -2.30 4.09 3.74
C VAL A 81 -2.93 2.98 2.91
N ILE A 82 -2.12 2.30 2.11
CA ILE A 82 -2.51 1.14 1.32
C ILE A 82 -1.91 -0.12 1.95
N ASP A 83 -2.75 -0.88 2.63
CA ASP A 83 -2.42 -2.17 3.22
C ASP A 83 -2.68 -3.30 2.21
N VAL A 84 -1.59 -3.86 1.67
CA VAL A 84 -1.62 -4.98 0.72
C VAL A 84 -1.56 -6.33 1.45
N GLY A 85 -1.25 -6.33 2.74
CA GLY A 85 -1.09 -7.52 3.54
C GLY A 85 -2.38 -8.34 3.63
N ILE A 86 -2.25 -9.65 3.51
CA ILE A 86 -3.32 -10.59 3.83
C ILE A 86 -2.70 -11.69 4.68
N ASN A 87 -2.87 -11.56 6.00
CA ASN A 87 -2.38 -12.49 6.99
C ASN A 87 -3.57 -13.25 7.59
N ARG A 88 -3.46 -14.58 7.68
CA ARG A 88 -4.52 -15.44 8.24
C ARG A 88 -4.18 -15.78 9.68
N LEU A 89 -5.09 -15.42 10.58
CA LEU A 89 -5.07 -15.78 12.00
C LEU A 89 -6.30 -16.64 12.30
N ASP A 90 -6.32 -17.27 13.48
CA ASP A 90 -7.47 -18.08 13.94
C ASP A 90 -8.77 -17.25 14.01
N GLN A 91 -8.64 -15.95 14.26
CA GLN A 91 -9.75 -15.03 14.47
C GLN A 91 -10.21 -14.32 13.19
N GLY A 92 -9.50 -14.50 12.07
CA GLY A 92 -9.85 -13.88 10.79
C GLY A 92 -8.65 -13.46 9.94
N LEU A 93 -8.93 -12.60 8.95
CA LEU A 93 -7.92 -11.99 8.09
C LEU A 93 -7.54 -10.62 8.63
N VAL A 94 -6.24 -10.35 8.70
CA VAL A 94 -5.69 -9.05 9.10
C VAL A 94 -4.63 -8.60 8.10
N GLY A 95 -4.42 -7.29 8.03
CA GLY A 95 -3.46 -6.66 7.16
C GLY A 95 -2.04 -6.65 7.74
N ASP A 96 -1.14 -5.97 7.04
CA ASP A 96 0.22 -5.68 7.53
C ASP A 96 0.27 -4.44 8.44
N VAL A 97 -0.82 -3.67 8.49
CA VAL A 97 -0.97 -2.46 9.29
C VAL A 97 -1.92 -2.76 10.45
N ASP A 98 -1.58 -2.28 11.66
CA ASP A 98 -2.52 -2.23 12.77
C ASP A 98 -3.60 -1.19 12.46
N PHE A 99 -4.73 -1.68 11.94
CA PHE A 99 -5.81 -0.87 11.39
C PHE A 99 -6.38 0.13 12.39
N GLU A 100 -6.58 -0.27 13.65
CA GLU A 100 -7.17 0.61 14.66
C GLU A 100 -6.23 1.76 15.02
N SER A 101 -4.95 1.47 15.23
CA SER A 101 -3.96 2.51 15.49
C SER A 101 -3.74 3.44 14.28
N ALA A 102 -3.78 2.90 13.07
CA ALA A 102 -3.58 3.65 11.85
C ALA A 102 -4.78 4.55 11.52
N LYS A 103 -6.01 4.06 11.73
CA LYS A 103 -7.24 4.83 11.50
C LYS A 103 -7.34 6.10 12.34
N ALA A 104 -6.71 6.13 13.51
CA ALA A 104 -6.66 7.31 14.35
C ALA A 104 -5.73 8.43 13.81
N VAL A 105 -4.83 8.11 12.88
CA VAL A 105 -3.74 9.01 12.42
C VAL A 105 -3.81 9.27 10.91
N ALA A 106 -4.07 8.24 10.11
CA ALA A 106 -4.15 8.31 8.66
C ALA A 106 -5.34 9.15 8.18
N GLY A 107 -5.17 9.80 7.03
CA GLY A 107 -6.28 10.48 6.35
C GLY A 107 -7.23 9.46 5.71
N SER A 108 -6.68 8.38 5.17
CA SER A 108 -7.43 7.20 4.75
C SER A 108 -6.58 5.93 4.84
N ILE A 109 -7.23 4.79 5.03
CA ILE A 109 -6.60 3.48 5.10
C ILE A 109 -7.48 2.42 4.47
N THR A 110 -6.89 1.57 3.62
CA THR A 110 -7.61 0.43 3.03
C THR A 110 -7.91 -0.63 4.09
N PRO A 111 -9.16 -1.14 4.19
CA PRO A 111 -9.48 -2.19 5.15
C PRO A 111 -8.92 -3.55 4.72
N VAL A 112 -8.60 -4.39 5.71
CA VAL A 112 -8.31 -5.81 5.48
C VAL A 112 -9.20 -6.64 6.41
N PRO A 113 -10.09 -7.49 5.87
CA PRO A 113 -10.37 -7.73 4.44
C PRO A 113 -11.16 -6.58 3.78
N GLY A 114 -11.25 -6.60 2.45
CA GLY A 114 -12.14 -5.70 1.68
C GLY A 114 -11.46 -4.57 0.90
N GLY A 115 -10.17 -4.32 1.10
CA GLY A 115 -9.40 -3.31 0.37
C GLY A 115 -8.71 -3.86 -0.89
N VAL A 116 -7.41 -4.13 -0.79
CA VAL A 116 -6.57 -4.48 -1.96
C VAL A 116 -6.90 -5.87 -2.56
N GLY A 117 -7.36 -6.81 -1.73
CA GLY A 117 -7.66 -8.19 -2.16
C GLY A 117 -8.66 -8.28 -3.32
N PRO A 118 -9.89 -7.76 -3.18
CA PRO A 118 -10.88 -7.72 -4.26
C PRO A 118 -10.37 -7.04 -5.53
N MET A 119 -9.60 -5.95 -5.39
CA MET A 119 -9.05 -5.23 -6.52
C MET A 119 -8.03 -6.04 -7.33
N THR A 120 -7.30 -6.94 -6.68
CA THR A 120 -6.35 -7.81 -7.40
C THR A 120 -7.08 -8.73 -8.39
N ILE A 121 -8.24 -9.27 -8.00
CA ILE A 121 -9.09 -10.10 -8.87
C ILE A 121 -9.69 -9.24 -9.99
N THR A 122 -10.23 -8.07 -9.67
CA THR A 122 -10.79 -7.14 -10.66
C THR A 122 -9.76 -6.76 -11.72
N MET A 123 -8.53 -6.45 -11.31
CA MET A 123 -7.47 -6.06 -12.24
C MET A 123 -6.98 -7.22 -13.11
N LEU A 124 -6.98 -8.45 -12.60
CA LEU A 124 -6.73 -9.64 -13.40
C LEU A 124 -7.75 -9.74 -14.54
N LEU A 125 -9.05 -9.66 -14.23
CA LEU A 125 -10.12 -9.76 -15.23
C LEU A 125 -10.07 -8.61 -16.24
N LYS A 126 -9.81 -7.37 -15.79
CA LYS A 126 -9.63 -6.20 -16.66
C LYS A 126 -8.47 -6.42 -17.64
N ASN A 127 -7.35 -6.95 -17.17
CA ASN A 127 -6.19 -7.23 -18.02
C ASN A 127 -6.46 -8.37 -19.00
N THR A 128 -7.16 -9.43 -18.57
CA THR A 128 -7.58 -10.54 -19.45
C THR A 128 -8.48 -10.04 -20.58
N LEU A 129 -9.47 -9.20 -20.26
CA LEU A 129 -10.36 -8.61 -21.26
C LEU A 129 -9.59 -7.72 -22.25
N ALA A 130 -8.70 -6.85 -21.75
CA ALA A 130 -7.89 -5.98 -22.59
C ALA A 130 -6.94 -6.77 -23.52
N ALA A 131 -6.46 -7.94 -23.09
CA ALA A 131 -5.66 -8.82 -23.93
C ALA A 131 -6.50 -9.46 -25.04
N ALA A 132 -7.71 -9.96 -24.71
CA ALA A 132 -8.61 -10.57 -25.69
C ALA A 132 -9.08 -9.58 -26.77
N GLN A 133 -9.25 -8.29 -26.42
CA GLN A 133 -9.63 -7.24 -27.38
C GLN A 133 -8.52 -6.83 -28.35
N LYS A 134 -7.27 -7.21 -28.07
CA LYS A 134 -6.11 -6.89 -28.91
C LYS A 134 -5.74 -8.02 -29.88
N CYS A 135 -6.44 -9.16 -29.79
CA CYS A 135 -6.40 -10.25 -30.75
C CYS A 135 -7.38 -9.98 -31.90
#